data_AF-A0A356PFZ2-F1
#
_entry.id   AF-A0A356PFZ2-F1
#
_cell.length_a   1.000
_cell.length_b   1.000
_cell.length_c   1.000
_cell.angle_alpha   90.00
_cell.angle_beta   90.00
_cell.angle_gamma   90.00
#
_symmetry.space_group_name_H-M   'P 1'
#
loop_
_entity.id
_entity.type
_entity.pdbx_description
1 polymer ?
#
loop_
_entity_poly.entity_id
_entity_poly.type
_entity_poly.pdbx_seq_one_letter_code
_entity_poly.pdbx_strand_id
1 'polypeptide(L)'
;FIEAISNDIVNWDKLKKVMKNGGVTYADTDILTTDEAIEVQETNHAKFISGANLCINLTDARRVFPFYNPPGARGEDTFLSTCLSERKVLRVPCYTFHDGFSTYNHLLEGVLPIKLKFIKADNEKITTRFYKACIGWIRYKPLLLYITQPDSYEEKIKEMREQLKETLPKICAYFGMPEFMNVLAELDKYHKNVKKHHHEFLETQRLWAKVMVHFAKP
;
A
#
# COMPACT_ATOMS: atom_id res chain seq x y z
N PHE A 1 4.41 -16.84 1.41
CA PHE A 1 5.09 -15.53 1.53
C PHE A 1 4.19 -14.39 1.10
N ILE A 2 3.83 -14.28 -0.19
CA ILE A 2 2.98 -13.16 -0.66
C ILE A 2 1.68 -13.07 0.09
N GLU A 3 0.99 -14.18 0.35
CA GLU A 3 -0.27 -14.19 1.13
C GLU A 3 -0.09 -13.54 2.52
N ALA A 4 0.97 -13.92 3.25
CA ALA A 4 1.29 -13.37 4.56
C ALA A 4 1.59 -11.86 4.57
N ILE A 5 2.12 -11.31 3.46
CA ILE A 5 2.44 -9.87 3.34
C ILE A 5 1.47 -9.13 2.40
N SER A 6 0.44 -9.83 1.91
CA SER A 6 -0.43 -9.36 0.84
C SER A 6 -1.21 -8.15 1.30
N ASN A 7 -1.57 -7.28 0.37
CA ASN A 7 -2.48 -6.16 0.59
C ASN A 7 -3.28 -5.91 -0.69
N ASP A 8 -4.13 -4.90 -0.70
CA ASP A 8 -4.99 -4.61 -1.85
C ASP A 8 -4.20 -4.29 -3.13
N ILE A 9 -2.93 -3.87 -3.00
CA ILE A 9 -2.02 -3.60 -4.12
C ILE A 9 -1.25 -4.87 -4.51
N VAL A 10 -0.82 -5.67 -3.53
CA VAL A 10 0.04 -6.84 -3.70
C VAL A 10 -0.75 -8.12 -3.41
N ASN A 11 -1.24 -8.76 -4.47
CA ASN A 11 -1.82 -10.09 -4.42
C ASN A 11 -1.23 -11.00 -5.51
N TRP A 12 -1.41 -12.30 -5.37
CA TRP A 12 -0.77 -13.29 -6.23
C TRP A 12 -1.21 -13.19 -7.70
N ASP A 13 -2.48 -12.90 -7.95
CA ASP A 13 -3.03 -12.80 -9.31
C ASP A 13 -2.47 -11.58 -10.06
N LYS A 14 -2.42 -10.42 -9.38
CA LYS A 14 -1.80 -9.20 -9.91
C LYS A 14 -0.31 -9.43 -10.18
N LEU A 15 0.40 -10.04 -9.25
CA LEU A 15 1.83 -10.35 -9.41
C LEU A 15 2.09 -11.27 -10.60
N LYS A 16 1.33 -12.36 -10.74
CA LYS A 16 1.45 -13.27 -11.90
C LYS A 16 1.25 -12.54 -13.22
N LYS A 17 0.23 -11.68 -13.31
CA LYS A 17 -0.06 -10.88 -14.51
C LYS A 17 1.11 -9.96 -14.85
N VAL A 18 1.66 -9.26 -13.86
CA VAL A 18 2.80 -8.35 -14.04
C VAL A 18 4.08 -9.12 -14.42
N MET A 19 4.35 -10.26 -13.78
CA MET A 19 5.50 -11.12 -14.11
C MET A 19 5.44 -11.65 -15.53
N LYS A 20 4.26 -12.07 -16.02
CA LYS A 20 4.05 -12.53 -17.40
C LYS A 20 4.41 -11.44 -18.43
N ASN A 21 4.21 -10.18 -18.07
CA ASN A 21 4.52 -9.02 -18.91
C ASN A 21 5.94 -8.45 -18.66
N GLY A 22 6.81 -9.21 -17.98
CA GLY A 22 8.20 -8.81 -17.76
C GLY A 22 8.41 -7.71 -16.72
N GLY A 23 7.43 -7.50 -15.83
CA GLY A 23 7.47 -6.42 -14.84
C GLY A 23 6.97 -5.08 -15.36
N VAL A 24 6.43 -5.03 -16.58
CA VAL A 24 5.89 -3.80 -17.18
C VAL A 24 4.40 -3.95 -17.44
N THR A 25 3.63 -2.92 -17.13
CA THR A 25 2.19 -2.87 -17.39
C THR A 25 1.94 -1.89 -18.52
N TYR A 26 1.23 -2.36 -19.55
CA TYR A 26 0.79 -1.52 -20.67
C TYR A 26 -0.52 -0.83 -20.32
N ALA A 27 -0.78 0.30 -20.98
CA ALA A 27 -2.07 0.96 -20.86
C ALA A 27 -3.18 0.04 -21.39
N ASP A 28 -4.24 -0.06 -20.62
CA ASP A 28 -5.48 -0.74 -20.93
C ASP A 28 -6.36 0.25 -21.71
N THR A 29 -6.70 -0.12 -22.92
CA THR A 29 -7.49 0.72 -23.82
C THR A 29 -8.85 1.07 -23.22
N ASP A 30 -9.44 0.16 -22.44
CA ASP A 30 -10.76 0.37 -21.85
C ASP A 30 -10.72 1.49 -20.80
N ILE A 31 -9.59 1.64 -20.09
CA ILE A 31 -9.36 2.75 -19.15
C ILE A 31 -9.17 4.08 -19.91
N LEU A 32 -8.64 4.05 -21.14
CA LEU A 32 -8.46 5.26 -21.95
C LEU A 32 -9.74 5.72 -22.64
N THR A 33 -10.68 4.81 -22.91
CA THR A 33 -11.93 5.11 -23.63
C THR A 33 -13.13 5.32 -22.73
N THR A 34 -13.01 4.98 -21.44
CA THR A 34 -14.10 5.10 -20.47
C THR A 34 -13.90 6.35 -19.62
N ASP A 35 -14.89 7.25 -19.60
CA ASP A 35 -14.89 8.45 -18.75
C ASP A 35 -15.70 8.26 -17.44
N GLU A 36 -16.23 7.07 -17.21
CA GLU A 36 -17.13 6.79 -16.09
C GLU A 36 -16.36 6.61 -14.77
N ALA A 37 -16.66 7.50 -13.81
CA ALA A 37 -16.15 7.38 -12.45
C ALA A 37 -17.02 6.43 -11.62
N ILE A 38 -16.39 5.43 -11.00
CA ILE A 38 -17.09 4.40 -10.22
C ILE A 38 -16.93 4.69 -8.72
N GLU A 39 -18.02 4.61 -7.97
CA GLU A 39 -17.96 4.77 -6.51
C GLU A 39 -17.29 3.56 -5.84
N VAL A 40 -16.29 3.83 -5.02
CA VAL A 40 -15.59 2.81 -4.24
C VAL A 40 -16.43 2.43 -3.02
N GLN A 41 -16.85 1.17 -2.98
CA GLN A 41 -17.60 0.63 -1.84
C GLN A 41 -16.69 0.41 -0.64
N GLU A 42 -17.30 0.49 0.54
CA GLU A 42 -16.62 0.19 1.79
C GLU A 42 -16.54 -1.33 2.01
N THR A 43 -15.38 -1.81 2.46
CA THR A 43 -15.15 -3.20 2.83
C THR A 43 -14.24 -3.21 4.03
N ASN A 44 -14.62 -3.93 5.09
CA ASN A 44 -13.87 -3.99 6.36
C ASN A 44 -13.49 -2.61 6.90
N HIS A 45 -14.45 -1.68 6.95
CA HIS A 45 -14.23 -0.31 7.44
C HIS A 45 -13.21 0.52 6.65
N ALA A 46 -13.00 0.20 5.37
CA ALA A 46 -12.06 0.91 4.49
C ALA A 46 -12.65 1.08 3.09
N LYS A 47 -12.37 2.23 2.45
CA LYS A 47 -12.63 2.46 1.02
C LYS A 47 -11.31 2.51 0.28
N PHE A 48 -11.06 1.53 -0.60
CA PHE A 48 -9.77 1.42 -1.28
C PHE A 48 -9.36 2.72 -2.01
N ILE A 49 -8.18 3.21 -1.68
CA ILE A 49 -7.52 4.33 -2.35
C ILE A 49 -6.04 3.97 -2.58
N SER A 50 -5.40 4.69 -3.51
CA SER A 50 -3.95 4.58 -3.74
C SER A 50 -3.30 5.96 -3.61
N GLY A 51 -2.24 6.06 -2.83
CA GLY A 51 -1.60 7.35 -2.51
C GLY A 51 -1.00 8.10 -3.71
N ALA A 52 -0.65 7.41 -4.80
CA ALA A 52 0.04 8.03 -5.93
C ALA A 52 -0.82 9.04 -6.73
N ASN A 53 -2.15 8.84 -6.73
CA ASN A 53 -3.10 9.57 -7.61
C ASN A 53 -4.35 10.02 -6.84
N LEU A 54 -4.16 10.54 -5.62
CA LEU A 54 -5.28 10.94 -4.78
C LEU A 54 -5.61 12.42 -4.98
N CYS A 55 -6.85 12.71 -5.39
CA CYS A 55 -7.39 14.07 -5.39
C CYS A 55 -8.31 14.25 -4.18
N ILE A 56 -8.04 15.27 -3.37
CA ILE A 56 -8.84 15.61 -2.19
C ILE A 56 -9.57 16.92 -2.47
N ASN A 57 -10.89 16.92 -2.28
CA ASN A 57 -11.68 18.13 -2.39
C ASN A 57 -11.51 18.98 -1.11
N LEU A 58 -10.85 20.15 -1.25
CA LEU A 58 -10.51 21.05 -0.15
C LEU A 58 -11.54 22.17 0.07
N THR A 59 -12.70 22.13 -0.58
CA THR A 59 -13.77 23.14 -0.39
C THR A 59 -14.28 23.24 1.04
N ASP A 60 -14.12 22.19 1.84
CA ASP A 60 -14.40 22.18 3.27
C ASP A 60 -13.27 21.44 3.98
N ALA A 61 -12.52 22.16 4.83
CA ALA A 61 -11.39 21.60 5.58
C ALA A 61 -11.78 20.37 6.42
N ARG A 62 -13.04 20.27 6.87
CA ARG A 62 -13.54 19.12 7.64
C ARG A 62 -13.63 17.82 6.84
N ARG A 63 -13.47 17.89 5.51
CA ARG A 63 -13.41 16.71 4.61
C ARG A 63 -12.02 16.08 4.57
N VAL A 64 -11.00 16.73 5.11
CA VAL A 64 -9.63 16.24 5.13
C VAL A 64 -9.38 15.47 6.42
N PHE A 65 -8.79 14.29 6.31
CA PHE A 65 -8.44 13.41 7.43
C PHE A 65 -6.91 13.30 7.55
N PRO A 66 -6.38 12.90 8.73
CA PRO A 66 -4.95 12.84 8.92
C PRO A 66 -4.35 11.67 8.14
N PHE A 67 -3.18 11.90 7.55
CA PHE A 67 -2.29 10.81 7.18
C PHE A 67 -1.57 10.32 8.45
N TYR A 68 -1.67 9.03 8.73
CA TYR A 68 -1.02 8.40 9.88
C TYR A 68 -0.29 7.14 9.42
N ASN A 69 0.82 6.83 10.09
CA ASN A 69 1.48 5.54 10.01
C ASN A 69 2.07 5.18 11.37
N PRO A 70 2.05 3.89 11.75
CA PRO A 70 2.96 3.40 12.77
C PRO A 70 4.41 3.78 12.42
N PRO A 71 5.26 4.12 13.39
CA PRO A 71 6.61 4.62 13.12
C PRO A 71 7.37 3.73 12.12
N GLY A 72 7.92 4.28 11.04
CA GLY A 72 8.70 3.52 10.05
C GLY A 72 7.91 2.51 9.20
N ALA A 73 6.58 2.49 9.28
CA ALA A 73 5.72 1.73 8.38
C ALA A 73 5.44 2.51 7.07
N ARG A 74 4.80 1.84 6.10
CA ARG A 74 4.37 2.42 4.82
C ARG A 74 2.94 2.01 4.47
N GLY A 75 1.95 2.72 5.02
CA GLY A 75 0.53 2.50 4.75
C GLY A 75 -0.32 3.77 4.95
N GLU A 76 0.21 4.96 4.65
CA GLU A 76 -0.46 6.23 4.93
C GLU A 76 -1.82 6.34 4.22
N ASP A 77 -1.87 5.93 2.95
CA ASP A 77 -3.09 5.85 2.16
C ASP A 77 -4.06 4.79 2.70
N THR A 78 -3.51 3.68 3.20
CA THR A 78 -4.28 2.61 3.82
C THR A 78 -4.99 3.10 5.09
N PHE A 79 -4.33 3.86 5.97
CA PHE A 79 -4.99 4.41 7.15
C PHE A 79 -5.93 5.57 6.82
N LEU A 80 -5.61 6.38 5.81
CA LEU A 80 -6.57 7.36 5.31
C LEU A 80 -7.84 6.66 4.83
N SER A 81 -7.73 5.51 4.16
CA SER A 81 -8.86 4.74 3.64
C SER A 81 -9.89 4.34 4.70
N THR A 82 -9.45 4.14 5.96
CA THR A 82 -10.33 3.78 7.08
C THR A 82 -11.09 4.97 7.68
N CYS A 83 -10.76 6.19 7.24
CA CYS A 83 -11.42 7.42 7.69
C CYS A 83 -12.53 7.88 6.75
N LEU A 84 -12.82 7.12 5.68
CA LEU A 84 -13.63 7.57 4.54
C LEU A 84 -15.05 6.98 4.50
N SER A 85 -15.52 6.28 5.53
CA SER A 85 -16.85 5.65 5.55
C SER A 85 -17.96 6.63 5.17
N GLU A 86 -17.94 7.83 5.77
CA GLU A 86 -18.90 8.92 5.52
C GLU A 86 -18.59 9.79 4.29
N ARG A 87 -17.64 9.36 3.44
CA ARG A 87 -17.20 10.11 2.25
C ARG A 87 -17.50 9.37 0.97
N LYS A 88 -17.93 10.11 -0.05
CA LYS A 88 -18.00 9.58 -1.41
C LYS A 88 -16.59 9.51 -2.00
N VAL A 89 -16.13 8.30 -2.32
CA VAL A 89 -14.82 8.04 -2.94
C VAL A 89 -15.07 7.57 -4.35
N LEU A 90 -14.48 8.26 -5.33
CA LEU A 90 -14.65 7.95 -6.75
C LEU A 90 -13.32 7.43 -7.31
N ARG A 91 -13.39 6.29 -8.00
CA ARG A 91 -12.31 5.79 -8.83
C ARG A 91 -12.50 6.31 -10.24
N VAL A 92 -11.64 7.23 -10.64
CA VAL A 92 -11.65 7.82 -11.98
C VAL A 92 -10.63 7.07 -12.85
N PRO A 93 -11.04 6.54 -14.02
CA PRO A 93 -10.13 5.90 -14.96
C PRO A 93 -9.15 6.93 -15.52
N CYS A 94 -7.92 6.90 -15.05
CA CYS A 94 -6.87 7.79 -15.54
C CYS A 94 -5.51 7.08 -15.52
N TYR A 95 -4.69 7.38 -16.53
CA TYR A 95 -3.28 7.04 -16.51
C TYR A 95 -2.48 8.21 -16.00
N THR A 96 -1.72 7.97 -14.95
CA THR A 96 -0.72 8.90 -14.43
C THR A 96 0.66 8.32 -14.67
N PHE A 97 1.55 9.12 -15.20
CA PHE A 97 2.90 8.68 -15.53
C PHE A 97 3.79 8.69 -14.27
N HIS A 98 4.38 7.55 -13.93
CA HIS A 98 5.32 7.41 -12.80
C HIS A 98 6.72 6.98 -13.31
N ASP A 99 7.16 5.77 -12.98
CA ASP A 99 8.56 5.32 -13.14
C ASP A 99 9.03 5.14 -14.61
N GLY A 100 8.11 5.03 -15.56
CA GLY A 100 8.43 4.79 -16.98
C GLY A 100 9.23 5.93 -17.61
N PHE A 101 8.85 7.19 -17.36
CA PHE A 101 9.54 8.36 -17.92
C PHE A 101 10.93 8.57 -17.32
N SER A 102 11.12 8.27 -16.03
CA SER A 102 12.43 8.30 -15.38
C SER A 102 13.37 7.19 -15.87
N THR A 103 12.83 6.13 -16.45
CA THR A 103 13.61 5.02 -17.03
C THR A 103 13.90 5.24 -18.51
N TYR A 104 12.96 5.83 -19.25
CA TYR A 104 13.06 6.16 -20.67
C TYR A 104 12.99 7.67 -20.86
N ASN A 105 14.09 8.36 -20.51
CA ASN A 105 14.16 9.83 -20.47
C ASN A 105 13.84 10.51 -21.80
N HIS A 106 14.01 9.80 -22.94
CA HIS A 106 13.78 10.32 -24.29
C HIS A 106 12.35 10.05 -24.81
N LEU A 107 11.45 9.50 -23.99
CA LEU A 107 10.04 9.30 -24.37
C LEU A 107 9.38 10.61 -24.82
N LEU A 108 9.67 11.72 -24.12
CA LEU A 108 9.13 13.04 -24.43
C LEU A 108 9.73 13.66 -25.70
N GLU A 109 10.86 13.13 -26.17
CA GLU A 109 11.53 13.55 -27.41
C GLU A 109 11.05 12.72 -28.62
N GLY A 110 10.03 11.87 -28.45
CA GLY A 110 9.47 11.02 -29.51
C GLY A 110 10.23 9.69 -29.70
N VAL A 111 11.21 9.38 -28.85
CA VAL A 111 11.94 8.11 -28.92
C VAL A 111 11.15 7.02 -28.19
N LEU A 112 10.48 6.19 -28.98
CA LEU A 112 9.74 5.04 -28.46
C LEU A 112 10.68 3.83 -28.31
N PRO A 113 10.78 3.21 -27.12
CA PRO A 113 11.61 2.02 -26.95
C PRO A 113 11.05 0.84 -27.76
N ILE A 114 11.91 0.24 -28.61
CA ILE A 114 11.55 -0.94 -29.42
C ILE A 114 11.28 -2.16 -28.52
N LYS A 115 11.94 -2.23 -27.36
CA LYS A 115 11.70 -3.24 -26.32
C LYS A 115 11.83 -2.59 -24.95
N LEU A 116 10.89 -2.89 -24.05
CA LEU A 116 10.98 -2.47 -22.66
C LEU A 116 11.97 -3.40 -21.92
N LYS A 117 12.83 -2.83 -21.09
CA LYS A 117 13.79 -3.58 -20.27
C LYS A 117 13.04 -4.40 -19.23
N PHE A 118 13.26 -5.71 -19.24
CA PHE A 118 12.75 -6.61 -18.20
C PHE A 118 13.37 -6.26 -16.85
N ILE A 119 12.52 -6.20 -15.82
CA ILE A 119 12.98 -6.06 -14.43
C ILE A 119 13.41 -7.45 -13.96
N LYS A 120 14.72 -7.68 -13.81
CA LYS A 120 15.28 -8.94 -13.34
C LYS A 120 15.64 -8.85 -11.85
N ALA A 121 15.54 -9.98 -11.14
CA ALA A 121 15.87 -10.10 -9.72
C ALA A 121 17.37 -10.29 -9.45
N ASP A 122 18.22 -10.24 -10.48
CA ASP A 122 19.68 -10.39 -10.42
C ASP A 122 20.41 -9.09 -10.02
N ASN A 123 19.67 -8.01 -9.75
CA ASN A 123 20.21 -6.73 -9.33
C ASN A 123 20.01 -6.51 -7.83
N GLU A 124 21.11 -6.39 -7.09
CA GLU A 124 21.13 -6.13 -5.64
C GLU A 124 20.28 -4.91 -5.24
N LYS A 125 20.23 -3.86 -6.07
CA LYS A 125 19.38 -2.67 -5.81
C LYS A 125 17.90 -3.02 -5.84
N ILE A 126 17.48 -3.89 -6.76
CA ILE A 126 16.09 -4.34 -6.89
C ILE A 126 15.71 -5.19 -5.68
N THR A 127 16.57 -6.14 -5.31
CA THR A 127 16.36 -7.00 -4.15
C THR A 127 16.31 -6.19 -2.85
N THR A 128 17.22 -5.23 -2.68
CA THR A 128 17.22 -4.30 -1.53
C THR A 128 15.94 -3.47 -1.48
N ARG A 129 15.46 -2.93 -2.62
CA ARG A 129 14.20 -2.18 -2.68
C ARG A 129 13.02 -3.08 -2.30
N PHE A 130 12.99 -4.32 -2.77
CA PHE A 130 11.95 -5.29 -2.45
C PHE A 130 11.95 -5.66 -0.96
N TYR A 131 13.12 -5.92 -0.37
CA TYR A 131 13.26 -6.15 1.07
C TYR A 131 12.72 -4.97 1.89
N LYS A 132 13.13 -3.74 1.57
CA LYS A 132 12.64 -2.53 2.26
C LYS A 132 11.12 -2.35 2.12
N ALA A 133 10.55 -2.72 0.97
CA ALA A 133 9.10 -2.71 0.79
C ALA A 133 8.41 -3.73 1.69
N CYS A 134 8.91 -4.97 1.78
CA CYS A 134 8.39 -6.00 2.69
C CYS A 134 8.40 -5.54 4.15
N ILE A 135 9.49 -4.88 4.58
CA ILE A 135 9.59 -4.28 5.92
C ILE A 135 8.54 -3.18 6.10
N GLY A 136 8.38 -2.27 5.14
CA GLY A 136 7.35 -1.23 5.22
C GLY A 136 5.92 -1.80 5.32
N TRP A 137 5.63 -2.85 4.55
CA TRP A 137 4.31 -3.49 4.52
C TRP A 137 3.99 -4.26 5.79
N ILE A 138 4.93 -5.05 6.30
CA ILE A 138 4.67 -5.87 7.49
C ILE A 138 4.45 -5.03 8.75
N ARG A 139 5.04 -3.83 8.82
CA ARG A 139 4.93 -2.92 9.96
C ARG A 139 3.52 -2.36 10.14
N TYR A 140 2.82 -1.98 9.07
CA TYR A 140 1.46 -1.42 9.24
C TYR A 140 0.40 -2.50 9.44
N LYS A 141 0.66 -3.74 8.99
CA LYS A 141 -0.32 -4.82 8.92
C LYS A 141 -1.03 -5.11 10.24
N PRO A 142 -0.34 -5.21 11.40
CA PRO A 142 -1.01 -5.43 12.68
C PRO A 142 -2.05 -4.35 12.99
N LEU A 143 -1.71 -3.08 12.81
CA LEU A 143 -2.66 -2.00 13.08
C LEU A 143 -3.84 -2.03 12.11
N LEU A 144 -3.59 -2.29 10.82
CA LEU A 144 -4.67 -2.41 9.84
C LEU A 144 -5.67 -3.50 10.21
N LEU A 145 -5.19 -4.70 10.55
CA LEU A 145 -6.05 -5.82 10.94
C LEU A 145 -6.81 -5.51 12.23
N TYR A 146 -6.14 -4.86 13.19
CA TYR A 146 -6.75 -4.49 14.46
C TYR A 146 -7.90 -3.49 14.30
N ILE A 147 -7.80 -2.57 13.34
CA ILE A 147 -8.86 -1.60 13.02
C ILE A 147 -10.00 -2.27 12.22
N THR A 148 -9.64 -3.03 11.18
CA THR A 148 -10.59 -3.46 10.15
C THR A 148 -11.30 -4.77 10.48
N GLN A 149 -10.64 -5.64 11.24
CA GLN A 149 -11.07 -7.03 11.50
C GLN A 149 -10.72 -7.47 12.93
N PRO A 150 -11.16 -6.71 13.96
CA PRO A 150 -10.75 -6.94 15.36
C PRO A 150 -11.09 -8.35 15.87
N ASP A 151 -12.23 -8.90 15.47
CA ASP A 151 -12.71 -10.21 15.95
C ASP A 151 -11.82 -11.38 15.50
N SER A 152 -11.15 -11.24 14.35
CA SER A 152 -10.26 -12.26 13.78
C SER A 152 -8.77 -11.89 13.89
N TYR A 153 -8.44 -10.81 14.60
CA TYR A 153 -7.10 -10.23 14.61
C TYR A 153 -6.03 -11.23 15.05
N GLU A 154 -6.22 -11.88 16.20
CA GLU A 154 -5.24 -12.81 16.76
C GLU A 154 -5.01 -14.04 15.87
N GLU A 155 -6.10 -14.57 15.29
CA GLU A 155 -6.04 -15.70 14.36
C GLU A 155 -5.25 -15.34 13.11
N LYS A 156 -5.53 -14.17 12.50
CA LYS A 156 -4.81 -13.70 11.31
C LYS A 156 -3.34 -13.42 11.57
N ILE A 157 -2.98 -12.84 12.72
CA ILE A 157 -1.58 -12.66 13.10
C ILE A 157 -0.87 -14.00 13.27
N LYS A 158 -1.53 -14.99 13.88
CA LYS A 158 -0.98 -16.33 14.03
C LYS A 158 -0.75 -17.00 12.66
N GLU A 159 -1.73 -16.93 11.76
CA GLU A 159 -1.62 -17.46 10.40
C GLU A 159 -0.45 -16.82 9.64
N MET A 160 -0.36 -15.48 9.65
CA MET A 160 0.76 -14.75 9.03
C MET A 160 2.11 -15.21 9.59
N ARG A 161 2.20 -15.39 10.91
CA ARG A 161 3.42 -15.85 11.58
C ARG A 161 3.84 -17.24 11.13
N GLU A 162 2.90 -18.18 11.02
CA GLU A 162 3.15 -19.55 10.56
C GLU A 162 3.61 -19.56 9.10
N GLN A 163 2.91 -18.84 8.22
CA GLN A 163 3.27 -18.71 6.81
C GLN A 163 4.66 -18.07 6.63
N LEU A 164 5.00 -17.05 7.42
CA LEU A 164 6.32 -16.41 7.36
C LEU A 164 7.43 -17.36 7.85
N LYS A 165 7.22 -18.09 8.94
CA LYS A 165 8.19 -19.09 9.43
C LYS A 165 8.51 -20.15 8.38
N GLU A 166 7.51 -20.61 7.65
CA GLU A 166 7.71 -21.61 6.60
C GLU A 166 8.38 -21.02 5.35
N THR A 167 8.04 -19.78 4.98
CA THR A 167 8.44 -19.23 3.67
C THR A 167 9.69 -18.36 3.70
N LEU A 168 10.00 -17.69 4.81
CA LEU A 168 11.17 -16.81 4.89
C LEU A 168 12.52 -17.52 4.64
N PRO A 169 12.78 -18.74 5.16
CA PRO A 169 14.03 -19.45 4.84
C PRO A 169 14.22 -19.66 3.33
N LYS A 170 13.12 -19.96 2.62
CA LYS A 170 13.12 -20.15 1.15
C LYS A 170 13.40 -18.83 0.43
N ILE A 171 12.83 -17.71 0.92
CA ILE A 171 13.08 -16.36 0.39
C ILE A 171 14.54 -15.94 0.61
N CYS A 172 15.08 -16.15 1.81
CA CYS A 172 16.47 -15.88 2.14
C CYS A 172 17.43 -16.64 1.21
N ALA A 173 17.18 -17.94 1.01
CA ALA A 173 17.99 -18.77 0.11
C ALA A 173 17.89 -18.32 -1.35
N TYR A 174 16.70 -17.95 -1.83
CA TYR A 174 16.49 -17.51 -3.20
C TYR A 174 17.21 -16.19 -3.53
N PHE A 175 17.16 -15.22 -2.62
CA PHE A 175 17.79 -13.91 -2.83
C PHE A 175 19.21 -13.81 -2.29
N GLY A 176 19.70 -14.82 -1.55
CA GLY A 176 21.00 -14.76 -0.86
C GLY A 176 21.05 -13.70 0.25
N MET A 177 19.90 -13.33 0.83
CA MET A 177 19.78 -12.23 1.81
C MET A 177 19.13 -12.75 3.11
N PRO A 178 19.93 -13.08 4.15
CA PRO A 178 19.39 -13.55 5.43
C PRO A 178 18.54 -12.49 6.15
N GLU A 179 18.69 -11.22 5.81
CA GLU A 179 17.96 -10.08 6.39
C GLU A 179 16.45 -10.18 6.19
N PHE A 180 15.96 -10.94 5.21
CA PHE A 180 14.52 -11.18 5.04
C PHE A 180 13.88 -11.78 6.30
N MET A 181 14.64 -12.50 7.13
CA MET A 181 14.16 -12.98 8.44
C MET A 181 13.64 -11.86 9.34
N ASN A 182 14.12 -10.62 9.17
CA ASN A 182 13.66 -9.46 9.94
C ASN A 182 12.18 -9.14 9.68
N VAL A 183 11.59 -9.58 8.56
CA VAL A 183 10.15 -9.39 8.31
C VAL A 183 9.31 -10.01 9.42
N LEU A 184 9.68 -11.22 9.89
CA LEU A 184 8.99 -11.87 11.00
C LEU A 184 9.21 -11.11 12.33
N ALA A 185 10.43 -10.66 12.59
CA ALA A 185 10.73 -9.88 13.78
C ALA A 185 9.95 -8.55 13.84
N GLU A 186 9.78 -7.90 12.68
CA GLU A 186 8.98 -6.68 12.55
C GLU A 186 7.47 -6.98 12.73
N LEU A 187 6.94 -8.10 12.21
CA LEU A 187 5.56 -8.51 12.49
C LEU A 187 5.31 -8.60 14.00
N ASP A 188 6.16 -9.35 14.71
CA ASP A 188 6.01 -9.57 16.15
C ASP A 188 6.16 -8.28 16.96
N LYS A 189 7.12 -7.43 16.57
CA LYS A 189 7.32 -6.11 17.18
C LYS A 189 6.08 -5.21 17.05
N TYR A 190 5.45 -5.16 15.86
CA TYR A 190 4.30 -4.27 15.65
C TYR A 190 3.01 -4.87 16.21
N HIS A 191 2.87 -6.20 16.21
CA HIS A 191 1.81 -6.88 16.93
C HIS A 191 1.86 -6.57 18.44
N LYS A 192 3.05 -6.66 19.07
CA LYS A 192 3.24 -6.32 20.50
C LYS A 192 2.82 -4.88 20.83
N ASN A 193 2.99 -3.95 19.89
CA ASN A 193 2.69 -2.54 20.08
C ASN A 193 1.35 -2.10 19.47
N VAL A 194 0.52 -3.04 18.99
CA VAL A 194 -0.68 -2.70 18.19
C VAL A 194 -1.66 -1.79 18.94
N LYS A 195 -1.88 -2.04 20.23
CA LYS A 195 -2.79 -1.24 21.07
C LYS A 195 -2.29 0.19 21.24
N LYS A 196 -0.96 0.35 21.37
CA LYS A 196 -0.31 1.66 21.44
C LYS A 196 -0.49 2.42 20.13
N HIS A 197 -0.16 1.79 18.99
CA HIS A 197 -0.33 2.40 17.68
C HIS A 197 -1.80 2.76 17.39
N HIS A 198 -2.74 1.91 17.82
CA HIS A 198 -4.16 2.21 17.69
C HIS A 198 -4.58 3.42 18.51
N HIS A 199 -4.11 3.53 19.76
CA HIS A 199 -4.34 4.72 20.58
C HIS A 199 -3.76 5.98 19.94
N GLU A 200 -2.52 5.94 19.44
CA GLU A 200 -1.89 7.05 18.73
C GLU A 200 -2.66 7.45 17.46
N PHE A 201 -3.20 6.47 16.72
CA PHE A 201 -4.04 6.71 15.56
C PHE A 201 -5.33 7.47 15.94
N LEU A 202 -6.05 7.00 16.95
CA LEU A 202 -7.27 7.66 17.45
C LEU A 202 -6.98 9.08 17.97
N GLU A 203 -5.89 9.25 18.70
CA GLU A 203 -5.47 10.57 19.18
C GLU A 203 -5.12 11.51 18.03
N THR A 204 -4.46 11.00 16.98
CA THR A 204 -4.17 11.76 15.76
C THR A 204 -5.47 12.22 15.09
N GLN A 205 -6.46 11.33 14.95
CA GLN A 205 -7.77 11.68 14.40
C GLN A 205 -8.47 12.76 15.24
N ARG A 206 -8.45 12.62 16.57
CA ARG A 206 -9.06 13.58 17.51
C ARG A 206 -8.41 14.96 17.43
N LEU A 207 -7.07 15.02 17.41
CA LEU A 207 -6.33 16.28 17.30
C LEU A 207 -6.53 16.92 15.93
N TRP A 208 -6.47 16.12 14.86
CA TRP A 208 -6.71 16.59 13.51
C TRP A 208 -8.09 17.21 13.34
N ALA A 209 -9.13 16.57 13.89
CA ALA A 209 -10.49 17.10 13.85
C ALA A 209 -10.58 18.50 14.50
N LYS A 210 -9.88 18.74 15.61
CA LYS A 210 -9.82 20.06 16.25
C LYS A 210 -9.14 21.10 15.37
N VAL A 211 -8.04 20.72 14.72
CA VAL A 211 -7.33 21.59 13.78
C VAL A 211 -8.23 21.95 12.60
N MET A 212 -8.93 20.97 12.01
CA MET A 212 -9.85 21.23 10.89
C MET A 212 -11.04 22.10 11.30
N VAL A 213 -11.57 21.96 12.53
CA VAL A 213 -12.60 22.87 13.06
C VAL A 213 -12.11 24.31 13.15
N HIS A 214 -10.83 24.54 13.49
CA HIS A 214 -10.24 25.87 13.49
C HIS A 214 -10.20 26.46 12.08
N PHE A 215 -9.76 25.69 11.08
CA PHE A 215 -9.70 26.13 9.67
C PHE A 215 -11.06 26.21 8.96
N ALA A 216 -12.10 25.61 9.52
CA ALA A 216 -13.46 25.70 9.00
C ALA A 216 -14.19 26.97 9.47
N LYS A 217 -13.57 27.80 10.32
CA LYS A 217 -14.12 29.10 10.71
C LYS A 217 -13.91 30.09 9.55
N PRO A 218 -14.97 30.82 9.13
CA PRO A 218 -14.88 31.82 8.07
C PRO A 218 -14.00 33.01 8.45
#